data_AF-A0A7S2HK32-F1
#
_entry.id   AF-A0A7S2HK32-F1
#
_cell.length_a   1.000
_cell.length_b   1.000
_cell.length_c   1.000
_cell.angle_alpha   90.00
_cell.angle_beta   90.00
_cell.angle_gamma   90.00
#
_symmetry.space_group_name_H-M   'P 1'
#
loop_
_entity.id
_entity.type
_entity.pdbx_description
1 polymer ?
#
loop_
_entity_poly.entity_id
_entity_poly.type
_entity_poly.pdbx_seq_one_letter_code
_entity_poly.pdbx_strand_id
1 'polypeptide(L)'
;FTNLLLMPEAKHANHVTLYDINNKFVKPWTRNLGNSIALLLNNKRPLKAQVMVSHSWAEDVIEAMVALLGQMFSMGLTLDASIWFCTFAQYQPGDEPGD
;
A
#
# COMPACT_ATOMS: atom_id res chain seq x y z
N PHE A 1 1.89 26.22 33.81
CA PHE A 1 3.09 26.19 32.96
C PHE A 1 4.00 25.08 33.46
N THR A 2 4.71 24.41 32.54
CA THR A 2 5.68 23.31 32.72
C THR A 2 5.16 21.93 33.14
N ASN A 3 4.78 21.12 32.14
CA ASN A 3 5.24 19.72 31.95
C ASN A 3 4.59 19.10 30.69
N LEU A 4 4.80 19.72 29.53
CA LEU A 4 4.35 19.20 28.22
C LEU A 4 5.49 19.10 27.21
N LEU A 5 6.71 18.85 27.69
CA LEU A 5 7.89 18.59 26.87
C LEU A 5 8.64 17.45 27.55
N LEU A 6 8.96 16.40 26.80
CA LEU A 6 9.60 15.13 27.22
C LEU A 6 8.66 13.95 27.51
N MET A 7 7.66 13.73 26.66
CA MET A 7 7.35 12.34 26.30
C MET A 7 8.10 12.06 24.99
N PRO A 8 8.95 11.03 24.91
CA PRO A 8 9.33 10.49 23.61
C PRO A 8 8.02 10.20 22.89
N GLU A 9 7.87 10.67 21.65
CA GLU A 9 6.74 10.31 20.80
C GLU A 9 6.57 8.79 20.91
N ALA A 10 5.55 8.36 21.66
CA ALA A 10 5.17 6.98 21.70
C ALA A 10 4.63 6.72 20.31
N LYS A 11 5.50 6.23 19.39
CA LYS A 11 5.06 5.62 18.13
C LYS A 11 3.92 4.72 18.54
N HIS A 12 2.70 5.06 18.13
CA HIS A 12 1.54 4.25 18.44
C HIS A 12 1.89 2.83 18.02
N ALA A 13 2.07 1.94 18.99
CA ALA A 13 2.16 0.52 18.72
C ALA A 13 0.91 0.23 17.89
N ASN A 14 1.09 -0.22 16.64
CA ASN A 14 0.05 -0.50 15.62
C ASN A 14 -0.15 0.52 14.48
N HIS A 15 0.66 1.57 14.33
CA HIS A 15 0.59 2.42 13.12
C HIS A 15 1.60 1.94 12.06
N VAL A 16 1.12 1.42 10.94
CA VAL A 16 1.96 0.99 9.80
C VAL A 16 1.54 1.77 8.57
N THR A 17 2.50 2.46 7.95
CA THR A 17 2.22 3.32 6.80
C THR A 17 2.48 2.63 5.46
N LEU A 18 1.98 3.21 4.37
CA LEU A 18 2.32 2.74 3.02
C LEU A 18 3.80 2.98 2.70
N TYR A 19 4.48 3.95 3.35
CA TYR A 19 5.94 4.05 3.31
C TYR A 19 6.61 2.79 3.89
N ASP A 20 6.12 2.29 5.03
CA ASP A 20 6.65 1.07 5.65
C ASP A 20 6.43 -0.13 4.73
N ILE A 21 5.22 -0.29 4.19
CA ILE A 21 4.89 -1.39 3.27
C ILE A 21 5.76 -1.34 2.02
N ASN A 22 5.92 -0.17 1.41
CA ASN A 22 6.70 -0.04 0.19
C ASN A 22 8.18 -0.36 0.41
N ASN A 23 8.80 0.25 1.42
CA ASN A 23 10.23 0.11 1.66
C ASN A 23 10.61 -1.26 2.24
N LYS A 24 9.74 -1.88 3.06
CA LYS A 24 10.05 -3.15 3.73
C LYS A 24 9.57 -4.39 2.97
N PHE A 25 8.61 -4.25 2.04
CA PHE A 25 8.04 -5.39 1.33
C PHE A 25 8.00 -5.22 -0.19
N VAL A 26 7.40 -4.13 -0.71
CA VAL A 26 7.18 -4.00 -2.16
C VAL A 26 8.50 -3.87 -2.92
N LYS A 27 9.37 -2.93 -2.54
CA LYS A 27 10.68 -2.76 -3.19
C LYS A 27 11.55 -4.02 -3.06
N PRO A 28 11.75 -4.61 -1.85
CA PRO A 28 12.55 -5.83 -1.74
C PRO A 28 12.03 -7.00 -2.57
N TRP A 29 10.70 -7.16 -2.70
CA TRP A 29 10.13 -8.24 -3.50
C TRP A 29 10.29 -8.00 -5.00
N THR A 30 10.13 -6.76 -5.45
CA THR A 30 10.13 -6.43 -6.89
C THR A 30 11.51 -6.13 -7.48
N ARG A 31 12.55 -6.09 -6.64
CA ARG A 31 13.92 -5.78 -7.04
C ARG A 31 14.44 -6.72 -8.13
N ASN A 32 15.12 -6.15 -9.13
CA ASN A 32 15.65 -6.80 -10.33
C ASN A 32 14.58 -7.40 -11.25
N LEU A 33 13.28 -7.20 -10.98
CA LEU A 33 12.21 -7.75 -11.80
C LEU A 33 11.60 -6.71 -12.74
N GLY A 34 11.82 -5.41 -12.47
CA GLY A 34 11.28 -4.30 -13.27
C GLY A 34 9.75 -4.34 -13.40
N ASN A 35 9.05 -4.89 -12.40
CA ASN A 35 7.62 -5.18 -12.48
C ASN A 35 6.92 -4.99 -11.14
N SER A 36 5.63 -4.67 -11.15
CA SER A 36 4.85 -4.45 -9.93
C SER A 36 4.50 -5.75 -9.23
N ILE A 37 4.33 -5.71 -7.91
CA ILE A 37 3.95 -6.91 -7.14
C ILE A 37 2.59 -7.47 -7.60
N ALA A 38 1.64 -6.61 -7.97
CA ALA A 38 0.34 -7.05 -8.50
C ALA A 38 0.50 -7.91 -9.77
N LEU A 39 1.33 -7.46 -10.71
CA LEU A 39 1.59 -8.19 -11.95
C LEU A 39 2.40 -9.46 -11.73
N LEU A 40 3.34 -9.46 -10.79
CA LEU A 40 4.06 -10.68 -10.41
C LEU A 40 3.13 -11.74 -9.83
N LEU A 41 2.16 -11.34 -9.00
CA LEU A 41 1.21 -12.24 -8.36
C LEU A 41 0.11 -12.75 -9.31
N ASN A 42 -0.23 -12.01 -10.37
CA ASN A 42 -1.25 -12.41 -11.34
C ASN A 42 -0.71 -12.64 -12.77
N ASN A 43 0.60 -12.83 -12.94
CA ASN A 43 1.29 -12.87 -14.24
C ASN A 43 0.74 -13.87 -15.27
N LYS A 44 0.18 -15.01 -14.83
CA LYS A 44 -0.41 -16.02 -15.72
C LYS A 44 -1.66 -15.52 -16.44
N ARG A 45 -2.43 -14.66 -15.77
CA ARG A 45 -3.67 -14.07 -16.28
C ARG A 45 -3.89 -12.71 -15.61
N PRO A 46 -3.25 -11.64 -16.12
CA PRO A 46 -3.36 -10.31 -15.53
C PRO A 46 -4.82 -9.87 -15.42
N LEU A 47 -5.17 -9.32 -14.27
CA LEU A 47 -6.53 -8.86 -13.99
C LEU A 47 -6.74 -7.45 -14.53
N LYS A 48 -7.88 -7.21 -15.17
CA LYS A 48 -8.30 -5.87 -15.58
C LYS A 48 -8.92 -5.16 -14.38
N ALA A 49 -8.33 -4.05 -13.97
CA ALA A 49 -8.85 -3.28 -12.84
C ALA A 49 -10.26 -2.72 -13.14
N GLN A 50 -11.14 -2.83 -12.14
CA GLN A 50 -12.47 -2.23 -12.13
C GLN A 50 -12.49 -0.90 -11.39
N VAL A 51 -11.57 -0.74 -10.43
CA VAL A 51 -11.38 0.48 -9.64
C VAL A 51 -9.90 0.83 -9.57
N MET A 52 -9.61 2.12 -9.66
CA MET A 52 -8.30 2.69 -9.42
C MET A 52 -8.32 3.42 -8.07
N VAL A 53 -7.38 3.09 -7.19
CA VAL A 53 -7.22 3.70 -5.87
C VAL A 53 -5.84 4.34 -5.80
N SER A 54 -5.85 5.67 -5.66
CA SER A 54 -4.67 6.42 -5.26
C SER A 54 -4.68 6.54 -3.73
N HIS A 55 -3.56 6.19 -3.11
CA HIS A 55 -3.43 6.13 -1.66
C HIS A 55 -2.46 7.24 -1.20
N SER A 56 -2.51 7.60 0.08
CA SER A 56 -1.51 8.49 0.71
C SER A 56 -0.34 7.67 1.22
N TRP A 57 0.88 8.20 1.19
CA TRP A 57 2.04 7.45 1.66
C TRP A 57 2.09 7.29 3.19
N ALA A 58 1.61 8.32 3.91
CA ALA A 58 1.70 8.39 5.37
C ALA A 58 0.43 7.91 6.08
N GLU A 59 -0.58 7.44 5.35
CA GLU A 59 -1.80 6.90 5.97
C GLU A 59 -1.54 5.53 6.60
N ASP A 60 -2.36 5.19 7.59
CA ASP A 60 -2.37 3.86 8.18
C ASP A 60 -2.96 2.83 7.22
N VAL A 61 -2.29 1.69 7.10
CA VAL A 61 -2.69 0.58 6.21
C VAL A 61 -4.08 0.03 6.58
N ILE A 62 -4.38 -0.11 7.87
CA ILE A 62 -5.65 -0.69 8.32
C ILE A 62 -6.78 0.30 8.06
N GLU A 63 -6.58 1.58 8.35
CA GLU A 63 -7.56 2.62 8.02
C GLU A 63 -7.83 2.70 6.51
N ALA A 64 -6.78 2.67 5.68
CA ALA A 64 -6.91 2.64 4.23
C ALA A 64 -7.71 1.41 3.74
N MET A 65 -7.45 0.24 4.32
CA MET A 65 -8.18 -0.99 4.00
C MET A 65 -9.65 -0.90 4.39
N VAL A 66 -9.96 -0.41 5.59
CA VAL A 66 -11.35 -0.23 6.07
C VAL A 66 -12.10 0.75 5.18
N ALA A 67 -11.49 1.90 4.85
CA ALA A 67 -12.07 2.89 3.95
C ALA A 67 -12.34 2.32 2.56
N LEU A 68 -11.37 1.57 2.01
CA LEU A 68 -11.51 0.91 0.71
C LEU A 68 -12.68 -0.08 0.70
N LEU A 69 -12.77 -0.96 1.71
CA LEU A 69 -13.85 -1.95 1.79
C LEU A 69 -15.22 -1.28 1.94
N GLY A 70 -15.33 -0.24 2.77
CA GLY A 70 -16.57 0.53 2.91
C GLY A 70 -16.98 1.23 1.62
N GLN A 71 -16.02 1.77 0.88
CA GLN A 71 -16.28 2.41 -0.41
C GLN A 71 -16.69 1.39 -1.47
N MET A 72 -16.02 0.24 -1.55
CA MET A 72 -16.37 -0.84 -2.48
C MET A 72 -17.79 -1.34 -2.25
N PHE A 73 -18.18 -1.56 -1.00
CA PHE A 73 -19.54 -1.97 -0.65
C PHE A 73 -20.56 -0.92 -1.11
N SER A 74 -20.27 0.37 -0.87
CA SER A 74 -21.13 1.48 -1.30
C SER A 74 -21.23 1.61 -2.83
N MET A 75 -20.24 1.13 -3.57
CA MET A 75 -20.24 1.05 -5.04
C MET A 75 -20.92 -0.22 -5.59
N GLY A 76 -21.39 -1.12 -4.72
CA GLY A 76 -21.95 -2.41 -5.12
C GLY A 76 -20.91 -3.39 -5.66
N LEU A 77 -19.63 -3.19 -5.32
CA LEU A 77 -18.55 -4.07 -5.71
C LEU A 77 -18.40 -5.22 -4.71
N THR A 78 -18.11 -6.39 -5.23
CA THR A 78 -17.85 -7.61 -4.48
C THR A 78 -16.36 -7.73 -4.14
N LEU A 79 -16.00 -8.62 -3.21
CA LEU A 79 -14.61 -8.82 -2.78
C LEU A 79 -13.70 -9.42 -3.87
N ASP A 80 -14.27 -10.00 -4.93
CA ASP A 80 -13.53 -10.47 -6.11
C ASP A 80 -13.25 -9.34 -7.13
N ALA A 81 -13.73 -8.12 -6.87
CA ALA A 81 -13.45 -6.99 -7.75
C ALA A 81 -11.96 -6.70 -7.81
N SER A 82 -11.43 -6.54 -9.02
CA SER A 82 -10.01 -6.28 -9.24
C SER A 82 -9.69 -4.80 -9.01
N ILE A 83 -8.79 -4.52 -8.07
CA ILE A 83 -8.41 -3.17 -7.67
C ILE A 83 -7.00 -2.87 -8.18
N TRP A 84 -6.85 -1.75 -8.86
CA TRP A 84 -5.54 -1.14 -9.07
C TRP A 84 -5.25 -0.24 -7.87
N PHE A 85 -4.30 -0.61 -7.02
CA PHE A 85 -3.92 0.15 -5.84
C PHE A 85 -2.49 0.67 -6.03
N CYS A 86 -2.25 1.98 -6.01
CA CYS A 86 -1.03 2.53 -6.63
C CYS A 86 0.30 1.98 -6.09
N THR A 87 0.47 1.75 -4.77
CA THR A 87 1.68 1.11 -4.22
C THR A 87 1.93 -0.28 -4.81
N PHE A 88 0.89 -1.09 -5.03
CA PHE A 88 1.04 -2.49 -5.43
C PHE A 88 1.03 -2.68 -6.94
N ALA A 89 0.31 -1.82 -7.68
CA ALA A 89 0.08 -1.98 -9.10
C ALA A 89 1.11 -1.26 -9.98
N GLN A 90 1.80 -0.26 -9.43
CA GLN A 90 2.95 0.37 -10.08
C GLN A 90 4.25 -0.30 -9.62
N TYR A 91 5.23 -0.37 -10.52
CA TYR A 91 6.58 -0.67 -10.09
C TYR A 91 7.10 0.48 -9.23
N GLN A 92 7.67 0.15 -8.08
CA GLN A 92 8.18 1.13 -7.11
C GLN A 92 9.71 1.09 -7.17
N PRO A 93 10.36 1.90 -8.03
CA PRO A 93 11.80 1.97 -8.02
C PRO A 93 12.27 2.54 -6.68
N GLY A 94 13.36 2.00 -6.16
CA GLY A 94 14.14 2.62 -5.09
C GLY A 94 15.40 3.29 -5.64
N ASP A 95 16.38 3.45 -4.75
CA ASP A 95 17.69 4.04 -5.06
C ASP A 95 18.82 3.01 -4.85
N GLU A 96 18.49 1.71 -4.90
CA GLU A 96 19.43 0.60 -4.73
C GLU A 96 19.75 -0.08 -6.08
N PRO A 97 20.91 -0.73 -6.22
CA PRO A 97 21.21 -1.53 -7.40
C PRO A 97 20.13 -2.58 -7.67
N GLY A 98 19.56 -2.54 -8.89
CA GLY A 98 18.48 -3.45 -9.29
C GLY A 98 17.08 -2.85 -9.24
N ASP A 99 16.97 -1.55 -8.94
CA ASP A 99 15.74 -0.76 -9.12
C ASP A 99 15.56 -0.23 -10.55
#